data_AF-A0A9Q4RFL2-F1
#
_entry.id   AF-A0A9Q4RFL2-F1
#
_cell.length_a   1.000
_cell.length_b   1.000
_cell.length_c   1.000
_cell.angle_alpha   90.00
_cell.angle_beta   90.00
_cell.angle_gamma   90.00
#
_symmetry.space_group_name_H-M   'P 1'
#
loop_
_entity.id
_entity.type
_entity.pdbx_description
1 polymer ?
#
loop_
_entity_poly.entity_id
_entity_poly.type
_entity_poly.pdbx_seq_one_letter_code
_entity_poly.pdbx_strand_id
1 'polypeptide(L)'
;MKIKNIFFAAILVLAGFSCSMEDDAIMNDVEKGIEEATEAYTVLDFGVAFNEMATKASTTVVPGEDRPATGDENNDEKKISEVSVFLLEDGKVIGILIPQNRNQVSSNSDGSITLKDLKFVTKYKTNRTLEAHVVINGNQFLKNINIGDAQSALNQQISGCLSADQLIKYGSTRIVFGKDITNSYPSPSVAENNSTTILVKVSHVAARLDFSQFDVTLKGFGGDPTVVFDEAKFVNLQQNGKIVEGDASVNVKDGAFLNRSNRIGTRWTDMGTAYGYANQYKQDSKTNTALYVKFTVDGRIFEKTYPINPDNINKEVDHNGIKGGYLYDIKVHWTITPKWGDSTIEFYTRDWVHNTIPEVVL
;
A
#
# COMPACT_ATOMS: atom_id res chain seq x y z
N MET A 1 2.06 -0.40 -48.29
CA MET A 1 3.23 -0.94 -47.54
C MET A 1 3.47 -0.03 -46.34
N LYS A 2 3.43 -0.43 -45.06
CA LYS A 2 3.24 -1.72 -44.40
C LYS A 2 2.17 -1.54 -43.31
N ILE A 3 1.02 -2.17 -43.50
CA ILE A 3 0.05 -2.46 -42.45
C ILE A 3 0.64 -3.65 -41.68
N LYS A 4 1.03 -3.45 -40.41
CA LYS A 4 1.41 -4.56 -39.52
C LYS A 4 0.87 -4.30 -38.11
N ASN A 5 -0.12 -5.15 -37.77
CA ASN A 5 -0.45 -5.67 -36.46
C ASN A 5 -1.07 -4.70 -35.43
N ILE A 6 -2.36 -4.44 -35.60
CA ILE A 6 -3.25 -4.11 -34.48
C ILE A 6 -3.91 -5.44 -34.06
N PHE A 7 -3.35 -6.10 -33.04
CA PHE A 7 -4.04 -7.18 -32.32
C PHE A 7 -4.90 -6.51 -31.23
N PHE A 8 -6.15 -6.18 -31.59
CA PHE A 8 -7.19 -5.86 -30.63
C PHE A 8 -7.67 -7.19 -30.02
N ALA A 9 -7.21 -7.51 -28.82
CA ALA A 9 -7.81 -8.58 -28.03
C ALA A 9 -9.08 -8.02 -27.36
N ALA A 10 -10.14 -7.88 -28.15
CA ALA A 10 -11.49 -7.81 -27.60
C ALA A 10 -11.80 -9.20 -27.02
N ILE A 11 -11.52 -9.41 -25.73
CA ILE A 11 -12.01 -10.59 -25.02
C ILE A 11 -13.51 -10.38 -24.83
N LEU A 12 -14.27 -10.84 -25.82
CA LEU A 12 -15.71 -11.02 -25.77
C LEU A 12 -15.97 -12.23 -24.86
N VAL A 13 -16.08 -11.99 -23.55
CA VAL A 13 -16.50 -13.03 -22.59
C VAL A 13 -17.99 -13.29 -22.84
N LEU A 14 -18.28 -14.23 -23.74
CA LEU A 14 -19.56 -14.93 -23.77
C LEU A 14 -19.58 -15.87 -22.56
N ALA A 15 -20.13 -15.40 -21.44
CA ALA A 15 -20.58 -16.27 -20.37
C ALA A 15 -21.71 -17.15 -20.93
N GLY A 16 -21.36 -18.35 -21.37
CA GLY A 16 -22.31 -19.37 -21.81
C GLY A 16 -23.11 -19.86 -20.62
N PHE A 17 -24.29 -19.29 -20.40
CA PHE A 17 -25.36 -20.00 -19.72
C PHE A 17 -25.82 -21.13 -20.63
N SER A 18 -25.84 -22.34 -20.07
CA SER A 18 -26.35 -23.55 -20.71
C SER A 18 -27.75 -23.34 -21.28
N CYS A 19 -27.89 -23.34 -22.60
CA CYS A 19 -29.17 -23.65 -23.24
C CYS A 19 -29.46 -25.13 -23.00
N SER A 20 -30.45 -25.41 -22.15
CA SER A 20 -31.20 -26.66 -22.21
C SER A 20 -31.87 -26.72 -23.58
N MET A 21 -31.43 -27.63 -24.45
CA MET A 21 -32.20 -28.00 -25.63
C MET A 21 -33.30 -28.95 -25.16
N GLU A 22 -34.49 -28.42 -24.91
CA GLU A 22 -35.72 -29.19 -25.11
C GLU A 22 -36.28 -28.74 -26.46
N ASP A 23 -36.08 -29.63 -27.43
CA ASP A 23 -36.70 -29.57 -28.75
C ASP A 23 -38.12 -30.09 -28.57
N ASP A 24 -39.11 -29.20 -28.61
CA ASP A 24 -40.50 -29.59 -28.89
C ASP A 24 -41.16 -28.48 -29.72
N ALA A 25 -41.37 -28.80 -30.99
CA ALA A 25 -42.16 -28.01 -31.91
C ALA A 25 -43.64 -28.02 -31.49
N ILE A 26 -44.30 -26.85 -31.49
CA ILE A 26 -45.59 -26.63 -32.16
C ILE A 26 -45.88 -25.11 -32.27
N MET A 27 -46.13 -24.74 -33.51
CA MET A 27 -46.76 -23.55 -34.10
C MET A 27 -47.64 -22.61 -33.23
N ASN A 28 -47.42 -21.32 -33.53
CA ASN A 28 -48.40 -20.26 -33.77
C ASN A 28 -49.08 -19.60 -32.56
N ASP A 29 -48.38 -18.63 -31.96
CA ASP A 29 -49.00 -17.44 -31.36
C ASP A 29 -48.06 -16.24 -31.63
N VAL A 30 -48.17 -15.69 -32.84
CA VAL A 30 -47.57 -14.41 -33.24
C VAL A 30 -48.34 -13.31 -32.49
N GLU A 31 -47.62 -12.40 -31.83
CA GLU A 31 -48.11 -11.25 -31.02
C GLU A 31 -48.38 -11.47 -29.53
N LYS A 32 -47.47 -12.12 -28.80
CA LYS A 32 -47.24 -11.77 -27.39
C LYS A 32 -45.81 -11.28 -27.20
N GLY A 33 -45.70 -9.97 -27.03
CA GLY A 33 -44.54 -9.18 -26.63
C GLY A 33 -43.24 -9.94 -26.48
N ILE A 34 -42.45 -9.95 -27.55
CA ILE A 34 -41.00 -9.97 -27.39
C ILE A 34 -40.68 -8.60 -26.80
N GLU A 35 -40.68 -8.49 -25.47
CA GLU A 35 -39.87 -7.45 -24.84
C GLU A 35 -38.44 -7.75 -25.29
N GLU A 36 -37.98 -7.06 -26.33
CA GLU A 36 -36.56 -6.93 -26.59
C GLU A 36 -35.97 -6.29 -25.34
N ALA A 37 -35.47 -7.12 -24.41
CA ALA A 37 -34.65 -6.68 -23.31
C ALA A 37 -33.45 -5.97 -23.95
N THR A 38 -33.55 -4.66 -24.10
CA THR A 38 -32.59 -3.88 -24.85
C THR A 38 -31.32 -3.93 -24.04
N GLU A 39 -30.34 -4.70 -24.52
CA GLU A 39 -29.10 -4.90 -23.78
C GLU A 39 -28.42 -3.54 -23.60
N ALA A 40 -28.24 -3.16 -22.34
CA ALA A 40 -27.58 -1.92 -21.99
C ALA A 40 -26.12 -2.19 -21.62
N TYR A 41 -25.23 -1.27 -21.98
CA TYR A 41 -23.79 -1.40 -21.84
C TYR A 41 -23.22 -0.21 -21.08
N THR A 42 -22.09 -0.42 -20.41
CA THR A 42 -21.29 0.66 -19.82
C THR A 42 -19.80 0.33 -19.98
N VAL A 43 -18.97 1.35 -19.88
CA VAL A 43 -17.51 1.20 -19.88
C VAL A 43 -16.95 1.82 -18.62
N LEU A 44 -16.21 1.01 -17.88
CA LEU A 44 -15.46 1.43 -16.72
C LEU A 44 -14.06 1.82 -17.19
N ASP A 45 -13.63 3.02 -16.82
CA ASP A 45 -12.24 3.45 -16.88
C ASP A 45 -11.68 3.52 -15.46
N PHE A 46 -10.36 3.52 -15.27
CA PHE A 46 -9.78 3.45 -13.93
C PHE A 46 -8.80 4.58 -13.64
N GLY A 47 -8.94 5.14 -12.46
CA GLY A 47 -7.96 6.04 -11.85
C GLY A 47 -7.57 5.53 -10.46
N VAL A 48 -6.47 6.04 -9.94
CA VAL A 48 -6.04 5.81 -8.56
C VAL A 48 -5.90 7.12 -7.82
N ALA A 49 -6.15 7.08 -6.52
CA ALA A 49 -5.79 8.15 -5.61
C ALA A 49 -4.91 7.57 -4.50
N PHE A 50 -3.82 8.26 -4.20
CA PHE A 50 -3.13 8.08 -2.95
C PHE A 50 -3.97 8.75 -1.86
N ASN A 51 -4.23 8.06 -0.75
CA ASN A 51 -4.72 8.76 0.44
C ASN A 51 -3.68 9.79 0.88
N GLU A 52 -4.13 11.00 1.20
CA GLU A 52 -3.25 12.01 1.79
C GLU A 52 -2.72 11.49 3.14
N MET A 53 -1.49 11.85 3.51
CA MET A 53 -0.97 11.58 4.85
C MET A 53 -1.89 12.25 5.88
N ALA A 54 -2.61 11.45 6.65
CA ALA A 54 -3.32 11.93 7.81
C ALA A 54 -2.39 11.82 9.04
N THR A 55 -2.06 12.94 9.65
CA THR A 55 -1.43 12.96 10.97
C THR A 55 -2.41 12.42 12.00
N LYS A 56 -2.13 11.22 12.52
CA LYS A 56 -2.57 10.81 13.85
C LYS A 56 -1.44 11.17 14.82
N ALA A 57 -1.77 11.72 15.98
CA ALA A 57 -0.84 12.38 16.88
C ALA A 57 -0.15 11.38 17.85
N SER A 58 0.68 11.97 18.71
CA SER A 58 1.84 11.43 19.44
C SER A 58 1.60 10.26 20.40
N THR A 59 2.59 9.37 20.52
CA THR A 59 2.81 8.59 21.74
C THR A 59 4.05 9.08 22.44
N THR A 60 3.87 10.06 23.32
CA THR A 60 4.97 10.60 24.13
C THR A 60 5.22 9.66 25.31
N VAL A 61 6.43 9.10 25.41
CA VAL A 61 6.97 8.64 26.70
C VAL A 61 7.67 9.87 27.32
N VAL A 62 6.86 10.80 27.84
CA VAL A 62 7.09 12.23 28.27
C VAL A 62 8.33 12.43 29.20
N PRO A 63 9.02 13.62 29.27
CA PRO A 63 8.66 14.98 28.80
C PRO A 63 9.63 15.75 27.87
N GLY A 64 9.05 16.51 26.92
CA GLY A 64 9.56 17.80 26.45
C GLY A 64 9.20 18.23 25.03
N GLU A 65 8.24 19.17 24.89
CA GLU A 65 7.76 19.83 23.66
C GLU A 65 7.23 18.93 22.53
N ASP A 66 5.91 19.01 22.28
CA ASP A 66 5.29 18.49 21.05
C ASP A 66 5.96 19.12 19.82
N ARG A 67 6.82 18.34 19.16
CA ARG A 67 7.39 18.71 17.87
C ARG A 67 6.75 17.86 16.78
N PRO A 68 6.19 18.48 15.73
CA PRO A 68 5.58 17.73 14.64
C PRO A 68 6.61 16.80 13.99
N ALA A 69 6.17 15.63 13.56
CA ALA A 69 6.99 14.72 12.76
C ALA A 69 7.42 15.38 11.44
N THR A 70 8.64 15.09 10.98
CA THR A 70 9.32 15.87 9.92
C THR A 70 9.46 15.14 8.58
N GLY A 71 8.96 13.90 8.47
CA GLY A 71 9.03 13.12 7.24
C GLY A 71 8.00 13.58 6.22
N ASP A 72 8.45 14.26 5.16
CA ASP A 72 7.66 14.46 3.93
C ASP A 72 7.73 13.21 3.05
N GLU A 73 6.64 12.91 2.33
CA GLU A 73 6.61 11.85 1.32
C GLU A 73 7.57 12.16 0.18
N ASN A 74 8.39 11.18 -0.20
CA ASN A 74 9.26 11.31 -1.36
C ASN A 74 8.45 11.04 -2.64
N ASN A 75 8.60 11.87 -3.67
CA ASN A 75 7.97 11.67 -4.98
C ASN A 75 8.27 10.29 -5.59
N ASP A 76 9.43 9.71 -5.28
CA ASP A 76 9.76 8.34 -5.69
C ASP A 76 8.81 7.30 -5.09
N GLU A 77 8.33 7.52 -3.86
CA GLU A 77 7.38 6.62 -3.19
C GLU A 77 6.06 6.54 -3.95
N LYS A 78 5.64 7.62 -4.62
CA LYS A 78 4.41 7.69 -5.42
C LYS A 78 4.56 7.13 -6.83
N LYS A 79 5.76 6.70 -7.23
CA LYS A 79 6.02 6.22 -8.59
C LYS A 79 5.13 5.02 -8.94
N ILE A 80 4.55 5.08 -10.14
CA ILE A 80 3.74 4.04 -10.77
C ILE A 80 4.52 3.55 -11.98
N SER A 81 5.27 2.46 -11.80
CA SER A 81 6.08 1.84 -12.86
C SER A 81 5.28 0.80 -13.66
N GLU A 82 4.35 0.14 -12.99
CA GLU A 82 3.44 -0.83 -13.56
C GLU A 82 2.15 -0.87 -12.74
N VAL A 83 1.05 -1.25 -13.38
CA VAL A 83 -0.26 -1.37 -12.74
C VAL A 83 -1.02 -2.55 -13.33
N SER A 84 -1.84 -3.19 -12.51
CA SER A 84 -2.85 -4.17 -12.91
C SER A 84 -4.16 -3.87 -12.19
N VAL A 85 -5.28 -3.98 -12.92
CA VAL A 85 -6.62 -3.90 -12.35
C VAL A 85 -7.29 -5.25 -12.52
N PHE A 86 -7.77 -5.82 -11.42
CA PHE A 86 -8.54 -7.05 -11.39
C PHE A 86 -9.99 -6.68 -11.08
N LEU A 87 -10.91 -7.13 -11.92
CA LEU A 87 -12.34 -6.96 -11.73
C LEU A 87 -12.94 -8.27 -11.29
N LEU A 88 -13.69 -8.22 -10.19
CA LEU A 88 -14.32 -9.37 -9.59
C LEU A 88 -15.84 -9.19 -9.57
N GLU A 89 -16.54 -10.31 -9.73
CA GLU A 89 -17.97 -10.46 -9.51
C GLU A 89 -18.17 -11.74 -8.70
N ASP A 90 -18.97 -11.66 -7.64
CA ASP A 90 -19.21 -12.79 -6.72
C ASP A 90 -17.90 -13.44 -6.21
N GLY A 91 -16.88 -12.62 -5.91
CA GLY A 91 -15.58 -13.05 -5.40
C GLY A 91 -14.68 -13.75 -6.45
N LYS A 92 -15.07 -13.75 -7.72
CA LYS A 92 -14.34 -14.37 -8.83
C LYS A 92 -13.82 -13.33 -9.82
N VAL A 93 -12.58 -13.51 -10.28
CA VAL A 93 -11.98 -12.63 -11.29
C VAL A 93 -12.73 -12.79 -12.62
N ILE A 94 -13.28 -11.70 -13.13
CA ILE A 94 -13.98 -11.62 -14.43
C ILE A 94 -13.22 -10.76 -15.45
N GLY A 95 -12.26 -9.95 -15.00
CA GLY A 95 -11.43 -9.11 -15.88
C GLY A 95 -10.05 -8.86 -15.28
N ILE A 96 -9.04 -8.84 -16.16
CA ILE A 96 -7.66 -8.49 -15.81
C ILE A 96 -7.20 -7.44 -16.82
N LEU A 97 -6.94 -6.23 -16.36
CA LEU A 97 -6.51 -5.11 -17.20
C LEU A 97 -5.06 -4.78 -16.87
N ILE A 98 -4.21 -4.81 -17.88
CA ILE A 98 -2.79 -4.48 -17.80
C ILE A 98 -2.51 -3.54 -18.98
N PRO A 99 -1.85 -2.39 -18.75
CA PRO A 99 -1.63 -1.43 -19.82
C PRO A 99 -0.62 -2.00 -20.82
N GLN A 100 -0.85 -1.77 -22.12
CA GLN A 100 0.06 -2.27 -23.16
C GLN A 100 1.45 -1.63 -23.08
N ASN A 101 1.51 -0.40 -22.55
CA ASN A 101 2.74 0.37 -22.38
C ASN A 101 2.95 0.70 -20.90
N ARG A 102 4.19 0.59 -20.42
CA ARG A 102 4.54 0.97 -19.05
C ARG A 102 4.41 2.48 -18.83
N ASN A 103 4.16 2.88 -17.59
CA ASN A 103 4.17 4.29 -17.13
C ASN A 103 3.14 5.22 -17.81
N GLN A 104 2.05 4.68 -18.38
CA GLN A 104 1.02 5.53 -18.96
C GLN A 104 0.02 6.01 -17.91
N VAL A 105 0.44 7.03 -17.16
CA VAL A 105 -0.39 7.70 -16.17
C VAL A 105 -0.48 9.19 -16.46
N SER A 106 -1.56 9.83 -16.02
CA SER A 106 -1.67 11.30 -16.03
C SER A 106 -2.23 11.79 -14.71
N SER A 107 -1.52 12.71 -14.07
CA SER A 107 -2.00 13.37 -12.86
C SER A 107 -3.06 14.41 -13.20
N ASN A 108 -4.13 14.40 -12.41
CA ASN A 108 -5.21 15.38 -12.48
C ASN A 108 -4.98 16.48 -11.40
N SER A 109 -5.68 17.61 -11.54
CA SER A 109 -5.54 18.74 -10.62
C SER A 109 -6.04 18.46 -9.20
N ASP A 110 -6.86 17.44 -9.01
CA ASP A 110 -7.40 16.99 -7.73
C ASP A 110 -6.51 15.96 -7.01
N GLY A 111 -5.31 15.70 -7.54
CA GLY A 111 -4.37 14.73 -6.99
C GLY A 111 -4.65 13.27 -7.40
N SER A 112 -5.76 12.99 -8.10
CA SER A 112 -6.01 11.68 -8.69
C SER A 112 -5.11 11.43 -9.90
N ILE A 113 -4.90 10.16 -10.23
CA ILE A 113 -4.08 9.73 -11.35
C ILE A 113 -4.92 8.83 -12.25
N THR A 114 -5.13 9.26 -13.48
CA THR A 114 -5.78 8.44 -14.50
C THR A 114 -4.81 7.38 -15.00
N LEU A 115 -5.26 6.13 -15.05
CA LEU A 115 -4.53 5.01 -15.64
C LEU A 115 -4.96 4.87 -17.10
N LYS A 116 -4.04 5.02 -18.05
CA LYS A 116 -4.40 4.93 -19.48
C LYS A 116 -4.48 3.47 -19.92
N ASP A 117 -5.29 3.24 -20.96
CA ASP A 117 -5.47 1.94 -21.62
C ASP A 117 -6.05 0.83 -20.73
N LEU A 118 -6.77 1.20 -19.66
CA LEU A 118 -7.43 0.26 -18.75
C LEU A 118 -8.94 0.46 -18.77
N LYS A 119 -9.58 0.10 -19.89
CA LYS A 119 -11.04 0.15 -20.01
C LYS A 119 -11.65 -1.24 -19.92
N PHE A 120 -12.80 -1.36 -19.26
CA PHE A 120 -13.58 -2.57 -19.19
C PHE A 120 -15.01 -2.33 -19.66
N VAL A 121 -15.36 -2.94 -20.79
CA VAL A 121 -16.70 -2.89 -21.36
C VAL A 121 -17.54 -3.99 -20.73
N THR A 122 -18.74 -3.66 -20.27
CA THR A 122 -19.59 -4.66 -19.62
C THR A 122 -21.08 -4.35 -19.74
N LYS A 123 -21.92 -5.37 -19.55
CA LYS A 123 -23.38 -5.19 -19.52
C LYS A 123 -23.79 -4.42 -18.27
N TYR A 124 -24.69 -3.48 -18.46
CA TYR A 124 -25.30 -2.70 -17.41
C TYR A 124 -26.54 -3.42 -16.88
N LYS A 125 -26.57 -3.67 -15.57
CA LYS A 125 -27.74 -4.20 -14.86
C LYS A 125 -27.81 -3.53 -13.50
N THR A 126 -28.92 -2.87 -13.19
CA THR A 126 -29.14 -2.22 -11.89
C THR A 126 -28.92 -3.22 -10.75
N ASN A 127 -28.27 -2.78 -9.67
CA ASN A 127 -27.86 -3.55 -8.50
C ASN A 127 -26.77 -4.62 -8.75
N ARG A 128 -26.25 -4.76 -9.97
CA ARG A 128 -25.03 -5.55 -10.21
C ARG A 128 -23.88 -4.93 -9.43
N THR A 129 -23.10 -5.76 -8.76
CA THR A 129 -21.94 -5.32 -7.99
C THR A 129 -20.68 -5.89 -8.60
N LEU A 130 -19.67 -5.05 -8.81
CA LEU A 130 -18.31 -5.46 -9.10
C LEU A 130 -17.37 -4.99 -7.99
N GLU A 131 -16.22 -5.63 -7.87
CA GLU A 131 -15.10 -5.16 -7.06
C GLU A 131 -13.89 -4.94 -7.97
N ALA A 132 -13.28 -3.76 -7.88
CA ALA A 132 -12.04 -3.45 -8.59
C ALA A 132 -10.88 -3.47 -7.59
N HIS A 133 -9.87 -4.28 -7.89
CA HIS A 133 -8.63 -4.38 -7.11
C HIS A 133 -7.48 -3.87 -7.97
N VAL A 134 -6.73 -2.90 -7.45
CA VAL A 134 -5.62 -2.28 -8.15
C VAL A 134 -4.33 -2.63 -7.44
N VAL A 135 -3.35 -3.13 -8.20
CA VAL A 135 -2.00 -3.40 -7.73
C VAL A 135 -1.01 -2.58 -8.55
N ILE A 136 -0.16 -1.82 -7.88
CA ILE A 136 0.88 -1.00 -8.49
C ILE A 136 2.25 -1.55 -8.10
N ASN A 137 3.18 -1.61 -9.05
CA ASN A 137 4.57 -2.08 -8.87
C ASN A 137 4.71 -3.54 -8.38
N GLY A 138 3.64 -4.35 -8.51
CA GLY A 138 3.59 -5.73 -8.02
C GLY A 138 3.22 -6.77 -9.09
N ASN A 139 3.19 -6.41 -10.37
CA ASN A 139 2.70 -7.28 -11.45
C ASN A 139 3.54 -8.56 -11.56
N GLN A 140 4.83 -8.49 -11.20
CA GLN A 140 5.71 -9.65 -11.22
C GLN A 140 5.22 -10.82 -10.35
N PHE A 141 4.44 -10.55 -9.29
CA PHE A 141 3.90 -11.55 -8.38
C PHE A 141 2.52 -12.08 -8.82
N LEU A 142 1.92 -11.50 -9.86
CA LEU A 142 0.52 -11.74 -10.25
C LEU A 142 0.37 -12.40 -11.63
N LYS A 143 1.46 -12.92 -12.20
CA LYS A 143 1.49 -13.48 -13.57
C LYS A 143 0.60 -14.70 -13.78
N ASN A 144 0.23 -15.39 -12.72
CA ASN A 144 -0.50 -16.66 -12.78
C ASN A 144 -1.98 -16.53 -12.40
N ILE A 145 -2.50 -15.30 -12.29
CA ILE A 145 -3.92 -15.06 -12.01
C ILE A 145 -4.70 -15.17 -13.31
N ASN A 146 -5.79 -15.94 -13.27
CA ASN A 146 -6.66 -16.21 -14.40
C ASN A 146 -8.10 -15.75 -14.12
N ILE A 147 -8.87 -15.59 -15.20
CA ILE A 147 -10.32 -15.44 -15.11
C ILE A 147 -10.91 -16.68 -14.42
N GLY A 148 -11.81 -16.46 -13.46
CA GLY A 148 -12.44 -17.50 -12.63
C GLY A 148 -11.72 -17.81 -11.31
N ASP A 149 -10.51 -17.28 -11.12
CA ASP A 149 -9.80 -17.41 -9.85
C ASP A 149 -10.56 -16.68 -8.73
N ALA A 150 -10.46 -17.20 -7.52
CA ALA A 150 -11.02 -16.55 -6.35
C ALA A 150 -10.19 -15.30 -5.97
N GLN A 151 -10.82 -14.33 -5.30
CA GLN A 151 -10.14 -13.14 -4.77
C GLN A 151 -8.88 -13.46 -3.95
N SER A 152 -8.89 -14.57 -3.21
CA SER A 152 -7.74 -15.03 -2.43
C SER A 152 -6.48 -15.24 -3.27
N ALA A 153 -6.60 -15.49 -4.58
CA ALA A 153 -5.48 -15.60 -5.50
C ALA A 153 -4.69 -14.29 -5.62
N LEU A 154 -5.30 -13.12 -5.37
CA LEU A 154 -4.60 -11.84 -5.37
C LEU A 154 -3.67 -11.68 -4.15
N ASN A 155 -3.90 -12.44 -3.08
CA ASN A 155 -3.15 -12.32 -1.83
C ASN A 155 -1.83 -13.09 -1.84
N GLN A 156 -0.98 -12.77 -2.82
CA GLN A 156 0.31 -13.43 -3.05
C GLN A 156 1.35 -13.00 -2.01
N GLN A 157 2.22 -13.94 -1.66
CA GLN A 157 3.44 -13.61 -0.90
C GLN A 157 4.38 -12.82 -1.79
N ILE A 158 4.94 -11.75 -1.24
CA ILE A 158 5.88 -10.85 -1.90
C ILE A 158 7.20 -10.81 -1.13
N SER A 159 8.28 -10.46 -1.82
CA SER A 159 9.60 -10.29 -1.24
C SER A 159 10.37 -9.22 -1.99
N GLY A 160 11.15 -8.38 -1.30
CA GLY A 160 11.85 -7.27 -1.93
C GLY A 160 10.93 -6.07 -2.21
N CYS A 161 11.17 -5.28 -3.26
CA CYS A 161 10.37 -4.08 -3.59
C CYS A 161 10.31 -3.03 -2.45
N LEU A 162 11.42 -2.91 -1.70
CA LEU A 162 11.59 -2.01 -0.55
C LEU A 162 12.55 -0.85 -0.86
N SER A 163 12.62 -0.43 -2.13
CA SER A 163 13.15 0.90 -2.51
C SER A 163 11.97 1.83 -2.80
N ALA A 164 12.16 3.13 -2.54
CA ALA A 164 11.10 4.14 -2.68
C ALA A 164 10.36 4.01 -4.03
N ASP A 165 11.11 3.84 -5.12
CA ASP A 165 10.60 3.82 -6.48
C ASP A 165 10.01 2.45 -6.93
N GLN A 166 10.07 1.44 -6.07
CA GLN A 166 9.55 0.07 -6.30
C GLN A 166 8.42 -0.32 -5.34
N LEU A 167 8.06 0.55 -4.39
CA LEU A 167 7.05 0.23 -3.38
C LEU A 167 5.74 -0.22 -4.02
N ILE A 168 5.28 -1.40 -3.61
CA ILE A 168 4.00 -1.96 -4.02
C ILE A 168 2.89 -1.17 -3.35
N LYS A 169 1.85 -0.84 -4.12
CA LYS A 169 0.61 -0.28 -3.59
C LYS A 169 -0.56 -1.18 -3.96
N TYR A 170 -1.54 -1.22 -3.07
CA TYR A 170 -2.76 -1.98 -3.24
C TYR A 170 -3.97 -1.17 -2.77
N GLY A 171 -5.09 -1.38 -3.44
CA GLY A 171 -6.37 -0.82 -3.04
C GLY A 171 -7.51 -1.56 -3.72
N SER A 172 -8.70 -1.48 -3.12
CA SER A 172 -9.91 -2.00 -3.72
C SER A 172 -11.08 -1.04 -3.55
N THR A 173 -12.06 -1.15 -4.44
CA THR A 173 -13.34 -0.45 -4.31
C THR A 173 -14.48 -1.30 -4.82
N ARG A 174 -15.64 -1.16 -4.18
CA ARG A 174 -16.89 -1.78 -4.60
C ARG A 174 -17.62 -0.83 -5.55
N ILE A 175 -18.17 -1.37 -6.64
CA ILE A 175 -18.87 -0.64 -7.68
C ILE A 175 -20.28 -1.21 -7.78
N VAL A 176 -21.29 -0.39 -7.51
CA VAL A 176 -22.70 -0.77 -7.56
C VAL A 176 -23.40 -0.06 -8.72
N PHE A 177 -23.89 -0.84 -9.66
CA PHE A 177 -24.61 -0.34 -10.84
C PHE A 177 -25.99 0.19 -10.43
N GLY A 178 -26.38 1.36 -10.95
CA GLY A 178 -27.54 2.14 -10.50
C GLY A 178 -27.25 3.11 -9.36
N LYS A 179 -26.07 3.02 -8.73
CA LYS A 179 -25.63 3.95 -7.68
C LYS A 179 -24.34 4.67 -8.09
N ASP A 180 -23.27 3.91 -8.30
CA ASP A 180 -21.96 4.44 -8.65
C ASP A 180 -21.80 4.59 -10.17
N ILE A 181 -22.46 3.71 -10.93
CA ILE A 181 -22.62 3.81 -12.39
C ILE A 181 -24.10 4.02 -12.69
N THR A 182 -24.48 5.19 -13.22
CA THR A 182 -25.88 5.51 -13.54
C THR A 182 -26.16 5.53 -15.03
N ASN A 183 -25.13 5.74 -15.86
CA ASN A 183 -25.26 5.80 -17.30
C ASN A 183 -25.18 4.39 -17.91
N SER A 184 -26.05 4.16 -18.88
CA SER A 184 -26.10 2.94 -19.68
C SER A 184 -26.39 3.30 -21.13
N TYR A 185 -25.79 2.57 -22.06
CA TYR A 185 -25.81 2.88 -23.49
C TYR A 185 -26.30 1.70 -24.31
N PRO A 186 -26.92 1.95 -25.47
CA PRO A 186 -27.48 0.89 -26.32
C PRO A 186 -26.41 0.03 -27.02
N SER A 187 -25.13 0.43 -27.00
CA SER A 187 -24.05 -0.37 -27.59
C SER A 187 -22.70 -0.14 -26.90
N PRO A 188 -21.78 -1.12 -26.98
CA PRO A 188 -20.39 -0.97 -26.53
C PRO A 188 -19.69 0.26 -27.09
N SER A 189 -19.83 0.52 -28.39
CA SER A 189 -19.13 1.63 -29.06
C SER A 189 -19.58 3.00 -28.55
N VAL A 190 -20.88 3.17 -28.24
CA VAL A 190 -21.37 4.41 -27.62
C VAL A 190 -20.84 4.52 -26.19
N ALA A 191 -20.82 3.41 -25.44
CA ALA A 191 -20.32 3.38 -24.08
C ALA A 191 -18.81 3.70 -23.97
N GLU A 192 -17.98 3.24 -24.92
CA GLU A 192 -16.53 3.51 -24.95
C GLU A 192 -16.18 5.00 -25.02
N ASN A 193 -17.01 5.77 -25.72
CA ASN A 193 -16.88 7.22 -25.84
C ASN A 193 -17.41 7.98 -24.62
N ASN A 194 -18.10 7.29 -23.71
CA ASN A 194 -18.73 7.86 -22.52
C ASN A 194 -18.42 7.04 -21.26
N SER A 195 -17.15 6.64 -21.11
CA SER A 195 -16.70 5.82 -19.99
C SER A 195 -16.83 6.55 -18.65
N THR A 196 -17.16 5.81 -17.60
CA THR A 196 -17.16 6.32 -16.22
C THR A 196 -15.85 5.95 -15.55
N THR A 197 -15.11 6.94 -15.06
CA THR A 197 -13.86 6.69 -14.33
C THR A 197 -14.15 6.26 -12.90
N ILE A 198 -13.63 5.10 -12.53
CA ILE A 198 -13.66 4.56 -11.17
C ILE A 198 -12.34 4.88 -10.50
N LEU A 199 -12.44 5.67 -9.42
CA LEU A 199 -11.28 6.04 -8.62
C LEU A 199 -11.07 5.02 -7.50
N VAL A 200 -9.90 4.36 -7.50
CA VAL A 200 -9.51 3.40 -6.46
C VAL A 200 -8.49 4.03 -5.53
N LYS A 201 -8.80 4.08 -4.23
CA LYS A 201 -7.86 4.52 -3.21
C LYS A 201 -6.85 3.43 -2.93
N VAL A 202 -5.56 3.75 -3.07
CA VAL A 202 -4.46 2.80 -2.87
C VAL A 202 -3.58 3.22 -1.71
N SER A 203 -2.98 2.22 -1.05
CA SER A 203 -2.07 2.38 0.09
C SER A 203 -0.77 1.63 -0.15
N HIS A 204 0.31 2.09 0.47
CA HIS A 204 1.55 1.32 0.50
C HIS A 204 1.36 -0.01 1.22
N VAL A 205 1.85 -1.09 0.61
CA VAL A 205 1.86 -2.41 1.26
C VAL A 205 2.97 -2.49 2.33
N ALA A 206 4.06 -1.75 2.12
CA ALA A 206 5.14 -1.62 3.10
C ALA A 206 4.86 -0.49 4.10
N ALA A 207 5.59 -0.51 5.20
CA ALA A 207 5.73 0.58 6.16
C ALA A 207 7.00 1.41 5.87
N ARG A 208 6.99 2.68 6.24
CA ARG A 208 8.17 3.56 6.24
C ARG A 208 8.64 3.78 7.67
N LEU A 209 9.94 3.64 7.90
CA LEU A 209 10.58 3.93 9.18
C LEU A 209 11.61 5.03 8.97
N ASP A 210 11.38 6.18 9.58
CA ASP A 210 12.29 7.31 9.56
C ASP A 210 12.96 7.42 10.94
N PHE A 211 14.26 7.26 11.00
CA PHE A 211 15.02 7.71 12.16
C PHE A 211 15.38 9.17 11.92
N SER A 212 14.57 10.09 12.45
CA SER A 212 14.69 11.51 12.15
C SER A 212 15.69 12.22 13.04
N GLN A 213 15.85 11.78 14.30
CA GLN A 213 16.67 12.52 15.26
C GLN A 213 17.32 11.63 16.32
N PHE A 214 18.59 11.93 16.61
CA PHE A 214 19.34 11.37 17.72
C PHE A 214 20.00 12.49 18.52
N ASP A 215 19.70 12.60 19.81
CA ASP A 215 20.26 13.62 20.69
C ASP A 215 20.99 13.01 21.88
N VAL A 216 22.12 13.62 22.25
CA VAL A 216 22.81 13.32 23.51
C VAL A 216 22.91 14.58 24.37
N THR A 217 22.29 14.56 25.53
CA THR A 217 22.40 15.58 26.58
C THR A 217 23.47 15.15 27.57
N LEU A 218 24.47 15.99 27.81
CA LEU A 218 25.57 15.72 28.72
C LEU A 218 25.37 16.50 30.03
N LYS A 219 25.46 15.82 31.18
CA LYS A 219 25.27 16.44 32.50
C LYS A 219 26.38 16.07 33.48
N GLY A 220 26.91 17.07 34.18
CA GLY A 220 27.85 16.88 35.30
C GLY A 220 29.27 16.47 34.90
N PHE A 221 29.66 16.69 33.65
CA PHE A 221 31.04 16.54 33.20
C PHE A 221 31.87 17.78 33.60
N GLY A 222 33.13 17.56 33.98
CA GLY A 222 34.07 18.63 34.36
C GLY A 222 34.75 19.32 33.17
N GLY A 223 34.48 18.87 31.95
CA GLY A 223 34.97 19.41 30.68
C GLY A 223 34.01 19.07 29.54
N ASP A 224 34.43 19.27 28.30
CA ASP A 224 33.62 19.03 27.09
C ASP A 224 33.84 17.60 26.56
N PRO A 225 32.92 16.66 26.81
CA PRO A 225 33.06 15.28 26.39
C PRO A 225 32.92 15.17 24.87
N THR A 226 33.74 14.33 24.26
CA THR A 226 33.62 14.02 22.84
C THR A 226 32.55 12.94 22.64
N VAL A 227 31.48 13.30 21.92
CA VAL A 227 30.44 12.35 21.50
C VAL A 227 30.67 11.94 20.05
N VAL A 228 30.73 10.63 19.80
CA VAL A 228 30.85 10.03 18.47
C VAL A 228 29.68 9.08 18.27
N PHE A 229 28.89 9.30 17.24
CA PHE A 229 27.86 8.37 16.81
C PHE A 229 28.51 7.26 15.97
N ASP A 230 28.28 6.00 16.34
CA ASP A 230 28.97 4.86 15.71
C ASP A 230 28.05 4.14 14.70
N GLU A 231 26.83 3.82 15.11
CA GLU A 231 25.94 2.97 14.31
C GLU A 231 24.47 3.19 14.68
N ALA A 232 23.60 3.22 13.66
CA ALA A 232 22.21 2.81 13.84
C ALA A 232 21.74 1.91 12.70
N LYS A 233 20.85 0.98 13.06
CA LYS A 233 20.19 0.11 12.10
C LYS A 233 18.82 -0.32 12.59
N PHE A 234 17.90 -0.51 11.65
CA PHE A 234 16.71 -1.30 11.94
C PHE A 234 17.07 -2.78 11.89
N VAL A 235 16.80 -3.49 12.99
CA VAL A 235 16.94 -4.94 13.11
C VAL A 235 15.59 -5.60 12.99
N ASN A 236 15.58 -6.87 12.58
CA ASN A 236 14.36 -7.66 12.39
C ASN A 236 13.37 -7.00 11.41
N LEU A 237 13.88 -6.34 10.37
CA LEU A 237 13.05 -5.66 9.39
C LEU A 237 12.54 -6.68 8.38
N GLN A 238 11.24 -6.94 8.38
CA GLN A 238 10.61 -7.97 7.56
C GLN A 238 10.69 -7.63 6.06
N GLN A 239 11.23 -8.57 5.28
CA GLN A 239 11.48 -8.46 3.84
C GLN A 239 10.41 -9.15 3.00
N ASN A 240 9.57 -10.00 3.62
CA ASN A 240 8.44 -10.64 2.97
C ASN A 240 7.11 -10.04 3.43
N GLY A 241 6.17 -9.88 2.52
CA GLY A 241 4.83 -9.39 2.81
C GLY A 241 3.76 -10.18 2.07
N LYS A 242 2.55 -9.64 2.10
CA LYS A 242 1.42 -10.06 1.26
C LYS A 242 0.81 -8.83 0.60
N ILE A 243 0.31 -8.97 -0.62
CA ILE A 243 -0.25 -7.84 -1.40
C ILE A 243 -1.49 -7.24 -0.74
N VAL A 244 -2.39 -8.12 -0.27
CA VAL A 244 -3.67 -7.71 0.31
C VAL A 244 -3.51 -7.57 1.81
N GLU A 245 -3.51 -8.69 2.55
CA GLU A 245 -3.43 -8.69 4.01
C GLU A 245 -2.90 -10.02 4.58
N GLY A 246 -2.49 -9.99 5.85
CA GLY A 246 -2.08 -11.16 6.62
C GLY A 246 -0.57 -11.40 6.69
N ASP A 247 -0.18 -12.39 7.48
CA ASP A 247 1.24 -12.67 7.73
C ASP A 247 1.89 -13.39 6.54
N ALA A 248 3.13 -13.01 6.27
CA ALA A 248 4.03 -13.71 5.36
C ALA A 248 5.00 -14.59 6.14
N SER A 249 5.69 -15.49 5.43
CA SER A 249 6.83 -16.20 6.01
C SER A 249 7.87 -15.23 6.56
N VAL A 250 8.43 -15.52 7.73
CA VAL A 250 9.45 -14.68 8.37
C VAL A 250 10.71 -14.68 7.51
N ASN A 251 11.14 -13.49 7.10
CA ASN A 251 12.39 -13.25 6.39
C ASN A 251 12.87 -11.85 6.78
N VAL A 252 13.75 -11.78 7.77
CA VAL A 252 14.18 -10.51 8.33
C VAL A 252 15.58 -10.15 7.87
N LYS A 253 15.83 -8.85 7.68
CA LYS A 253 17.18 -8.33 7.48
C LYS A 253 17.89 -8.18 8.82
N ASP A 254 19.12 -8.69 8.91
CA ASP A 254 20.00 -8.56 10.10
C ASP A 254 20.30 -7.09 10.45
N GLY A 255 20.20 -6.18 9.47
CA GLY A 255 20.36 -4.75 9.67
C GLY A 255 20.09 -3.91 8.42
N ALA A 256 19.23 -2.90 8.54
CA ALA A 256 19.17 -1.77 7.60
C ALA A 256 19.95 -0.59 8.17
N PHE A 257 21.23 -0.46 7.79
CA PHE A 257 22.13 0.58 8.29
C PHE A 257 21.72 1.98 7.81
N LEU A 258 21.87 2.96 8.72
CA LEU A 258 21.46 4.35 8.54
C LEU A 258 22.70 5.24 8.61
N ASN A 259 22.95 6.04 7.57
CA ASN A 259 24.21 6.80 7.45
C ASN A 259 24.05 8.18 6.77
N ARG A 260 22.91 8.85 6.95
CA ARG A 260 22.63 10.15 6.30
C ARG A 260 22.53 11.33 7.28
N SER A 261 23.24 11.28 8.40
CA SER A 261 23.04 12.24 9.49
C SER A 261 23.71 13.60 9.24
N ASN A 262 22.96 14.68 9.47
CA ASN A 262 23.49 16.02 9.71
C ASN A 262 23.82 16.18 11.20
N ARG A 263 24.98 16.73 11.57
CA ARG A 263 25.39 16.91 12.98
C ARG A 263 25.52 18.37 13.36
N ILE A 264 24.87 18.77 14.46
CA ILE A 264 25.07 20.06 15.13
C ILE A 264 25.30 19.78 16.62
N GLY A 265 26.53 19.98 17.09
CA GLY A 265 26.91 19.67 18.47
C GLY A 265 26.75 18.17 18.80
N THR A 266 25.85 17.85 19.72
CA THR A 266 25.50 16.48 20.14
C THR A 266 24.11 16.05 19.66
N ARG A 267 23.57 16.74 18.64
CA ARG A 267 22.34 16.41 17.94
C ARG A 267 22.67 15.96 16.52
N TRP A 268 22.03 14.89 16.10
CA TRP A 268 22.01 14.41 14.74
C TRP A 268 20.58 14.37 14.21
N THR A 269 20.39 14.80 12.96
CA THR A 269 19.11 14.76 12.25
C THR A 269 19.25 14.00 10.94
N ASP A 270 18.13 13.60 10.34
CA ASP A 270 18.06 12.92 9.04
C ASP A 270 18.82 11.58 9.02
N MET A 271 18.78 10.84 10.13
CA MET A 271 19.62 9.64 10.33
C MET A 271 19.40 8.60 9.22
N GLY A 272 18.17 8.46 8.75
CA GLY A 272 17.84 7.77 7.51
C GLY A 272 16.44 7.16 7.50
N THR A 273 16.08 6.63 6.33
CA THR A 273 14.79 5.98 6.07
C THR A 273 15.01 4.52 5.68
N ALA A 274 14.13 3.65 6.16
CA ALA A 274 14.03 2.27 5.73
C ALA A 274 12.56 1.90 5.43
N TYR A 275 12.38 0.90 4.57
CA TYR A 275 11.08 0.33 4.27
C TYR A 275 11.06 -1.14 4.68
N GLY A 276 9.96 -1.59 5.25
CA GLY A 276 9.76 -3.00 5.62
C GLY A 276 8.30 -3.38 5.56
N TYR A 277 8.02 -4.68 5.39
CA TYR A 277 6.66 -5.19 5.47
C TYR A 277 6.18 -5.35 6.91
N ALA A 278 4.88 -5.61 7.06
CA ALA A 278 4.26 -5.76 8.37
C ALA A 278 4.98 -6.81 9.23
N ASN A 279 5.23 -6.46 10.48
CA ASN A 279 5.83 -7.30 11.50
C ASN A 279 5.16 -6.90 12.82
N GLN A 280 4.03 -7.54 13.10
CA GLN A 280 3.22 -7.28 14.27
C GLN A 280 3.64 -8.17 15.44
N TYR A 281 3.47 -7.68 16.66
CA TYR A 281 3.80 -8.44 17.86
C TYR A 281 2.87 -9.65 17.94
N LYS A 282 3.39 -10.84 17.59
CA LYS A 282 2.84 -12.11 18.03
C LYS A 282 3.48 -12.50 19.35
N GLN A 283 2.78 -13.32 20.12
CA GLN A 283 2.96 -13.58 21.55
C GLN A 283 4.36 -14.06 21.99
N ASP A 284 5.34 -14.30 21.09
CA ASP A 284 6.69 -14.78 21.41
C ASP A 284 7.85 -14.19 20.55
N SER A 285 7.68 -13.04 19.90
CA SER A 285 8.62 -12.61 18.86
C SER A 285 9.86 -11.84 19.39
N LYS A 286 10.99 -12.55 19.58
CA LYS A 286 12.36 -11.96 19.55
C LYS A 286 12.71 -11.34 18.18
N THR A 287 11.79 -11.41 17.23
CA THR A 287 11.90 -11.01 15.83
C THR A 287 11.09 -9.74 15.51
N ASN A 288 10.65 -8.97 16.51
CA ASN A 288 9.96 -7.71 16.25
C ASN A 288 10.93 -6.65 15.76
N THR A 289 10.48 -5.83 14.81
CA THR A 289 11.29 -4.74 14.25
C THR A 289 11.67 -3.75 15.35
N ALA A 290 12.96 -3.42 15.41
CA ALA A 290 13.54 -2.56 16.43
C ALA A 290 14.63 -1.66 15.84
N LEU A 291 14.91 -0.54 16.51
CA LEU A 291 16.03 0.35 16.19
C LEU A 291 17.20 0.05 17.13
N TYR A 292 18.33 -0.38 16.60
CA TYR A 292 19.59 -0.46 17.33
C TYR A 292 20.36 0.86 17.16
N VAL A 293 20.90 1.39 18.26
CA VAL A 293 21.75 2.58 18.28
C VAL A 293 23.00 2.31 19.11
N LYS A 294 24.16 2.74 18.61
CA LYS A 294 25.46 2.70 19.28
C LYS A 294 26.23 4.01 19.10
N PHE A 295 26.83 4.49 20.18
CA PHE A 295 27.67 5.68 20.19
C PHE A 295 28.68 5.62 21.34
N THR A 296 29.66 6.52 21.32
CA THR A 296 30.62 6.69 22.41
C THR A 296 30.61 8.10 22.99
N VAL A 297 30.93 8.20 24.29
CA VAL A 297 31.24 9.46 24.98
C VAL A 297 32.59 9.28 25.67
N ASP A 298 33.60 10.05 25.26
CA ASP A 298 35.01 9.91 25.71
C ASP A 298 35.52 8.45 25.69
N GLY A 299 35.17 7.71 24.63
CA GLY A 299 35.57 6.32 24.43
C GLY A 299 34.75 5.28 25.22
N ARG A 300 33.83 5.69 26.12
CA ARG A 300 32.87 4.78 26.76
C ARG A 300 31.72 4.50 25.79
N ILE A 301 31.45 3.21 25.54
CA ILE A 301 30.40 2.75 24.63
C ILE A 301 29.03 2.79 25.32
N PHE A 302 28.03 3.26 24.58
CA PHE A 302 26.62 3.21 24.90
C PHE A 302 25.87 2.60 23.72
N GLU A 303 25.07 1.58 23.99
CA GLU A 303 24.24 0.93 22.97
C GLU A 303 22.90 0.48 23.55
N LYS A 304 21.85 0.53 22.71
CA LYS A 304 20.52 0.04 23.07
C LYS A 304 19.73 -0.32 21.83
N THR A 305 18.86 -1.32 21.99
CA THR A 305 17.85 -1.70 20.99
C THR A 305 16.47 -1.26 21.49
N TYR A 306 15.72 -0.56 20.66
CA TYR A 306 14.40 -0.06 21.00
C TYR A 306 13.32 -0.71 20.14
N PRO A 307 12.32 -1.37 20.75
CA PRO A 307 11.18 -1.91 20.01
C PRO A 307 10.40 -0.79 19.32
N ILE A 308 10.00 -0.98 18.07
CA ILE A 308 9.11 -0.05 17.37
C ILE A 308 7.65 -0.38 17.70
N ASN A 309 6.87 0.64 18.07
CA ASN A 309 5.44 0.55 18.39
C ASN A 309 5.06 -0.66 19.29
N PRO A 310 5.63 -0.76 20.50
CA PRO A 310 5.38 -1.89 21.40
C PRO A 310 3.91 -1.96 21.88
N ASP A 311 3.56 -3.09 22.49
CA ASP A 311 2.23 -3.39 23.02
C ASP A 311 1.94 -2.72 24.38
N ASN A 312 2.98 -2.34 25.11
CA ASN A 312 2.93 -1.86 26.49
C ASN A 312 2.96 -0.32 26.62
N ILE A 313 2.54 0.40 25.58
CA ILE A 313 2.44 1.86 25.58
C ILE A 313 1.05 2.31 25.14
N ASN A 314 0.62 3.47 25.64
CA ASN A 314 -0.60 4.12 25.15
C ASN A 314 -0.36 4.62 23.72
N LYS A 315 -1.28 4.31 22.80
CA LYS A 315 -1.17 4.68 21.39
C LYS A 315 -2.48 5.01 20.70
N GLU A 316 -2.37 5.89 19.70
CA GLU A 316 -3.49 6.32 18.86
C GLU A 316 -3.76 5.38 17.67
N VAL A 317 -2.85 4.43 17.41
CA VAL A 317 -3.02 3.41 16.37
C VAL A 317 -3.38 2.07 16.99
N ASP A 318 -4.39 1.41 16.43
CA ASP A 318 -4.91 0.13 16.92
C ASP A 318 -4.12 -1.06 16.37
N HIS A 319 -2.80 -1.02 16.51
CA HIS A 319 -1.92 -2.15 16.17
C HIS A 319 -0.58 -2.09 16.91
N ASN A 320 0.04 -3.26 17.08
CA ASN A 320 1.40 -3.40 17.63
C ASN A 320 2.40 -3.64 16.49
N GLY A 321 3.61 -3.12 16.62
CA GLY A 321 4.68 -3.32 15.64
C GLY A 321 4.50 -2.48 14.40
N ILE A 322 5.11 -2.89 13.30
CA ILE A 322 4.99 -2.18 12.04
C ILE A 322 3.88 -2.81 11.19
N LYS A 323 3.05 -1.95 10.59
CA LYS A 323 1.96 -2.28 9.67
C LYS A 323 2.15 -1.50 8.37
N GLY A 324 1.82 -2.13 7.24
CA GLY A 324 1.86 -1.49 5.92
C GLY A 324 0.96 -0.25 5.85
N GLY A 325 1.38 0.75 5.08
CA GLY A 325 0.64 2.01 4.95
C GLY A 325 0.79 2.93 6.17
N TYR A 326 1.80 2.72 7.02
CA TYR A 326 2.14 3.61 8.13
C TYR A 326 3.58 4.12 8.01
N LEU A 327 3.80 5.34 8.49
CA LEU A 327 5.10 5.98 8.65
C LEU A 327 5.38 6.09 10.15
N TYR A 328 6.52 5.55 10.56
CA TYR A 328 7.01 5.64 11.94
C TYR A 328 8.17 6.64 11.94
N ASP A 329 7.94 7.82 12.50
CA ASP A 329 8.97 8.83 12.72
C ASP A 329 9.55 8.65 14.13
N ILE A 330 10.86 8.43 14.20
CA ILE A 330 11.55 7.88 15.36
C ILE A 330 12.60 8.88 15.81
N LYS A 331 12.56 9.25 17.09
CA LYS A 331 13.53 10.14 17.73
C LYS A 331 14.07 9.51 19.00
N VAL A 332 15.38 9.57 19.19
CA VAL A 332 16.07 8.96 20.34
C VAL A 332 16.83 10.02 21.10
N HIS A 333 16.61 10.10 22.41
CA HIS A 333 17.27 11.07 23.28
C HIS A 333 17.99 10.35 24.42
N TRP A 334 19.29 10.63 24.57
CA TRP A 334 20.10 10.14 25.68
C TRP A 334 20.46 11.26 26.64
N THR A 335 20.45 10.96 27.93
CA THR A 335 21.07 11.79 28.97
C THR A 335 22.23 11.02 29.58
N ILE A 336 23.45 11.52 29.40
CA ILE A 336 24.67 10.88 29.89
C ILE A 336 25.30 11.73 30.99
N THR A 337 25.78 11.05 32.02
CA THR A 337 26.62 11.59 33.09
C THR A 337 27.94 10.81 33.15
N PRO A 338 28.96 11.28 33.90
CA PRO A 338 30.19 10.51 34.07
C PRO A 338 29.98 9.12 34.69
N LYS A 339 28.92 8.93 35.48
CA LYS A 339 28.68 7.69 36.24
C LYS A 339 27.73 6.74 35.51
N TRP A 340 26.66 7.26 34.92
CA TRP A 340 25.61 6.48 34.28
C TRP A 340 25.04 7.21 33.06
N GLY A 341 24.37 6.47 32.18
CA GLY A 341 23.60 7.01 31.06
C GLY A 341 22.19 6.44 31.09
N ASP A 342 21.22 7.28 30.75
CA ASP A 342 19.81 6.89 30.57
C ASP A 342 19.33 7.39 29.20
N SER A 343 18.26 6.79 28.69
CA SER A 343 17.75 7.07 27.35
C SER A 343 16.24 7.02 27.32
N THR A 344 15.63 7.97 26.63
CA THR A 344 14.23 7.92 26.21
C THR A 344 14.16 7.75 24.69
N ILE A 345 13.08 7.11 24.23
CA ILE A 345 12.75 7.04 22.81
C ILE A 345 11.34 7.60 22.61
N GLU A 346 11.19 8.39 21.56
CA GLU A 346 9.93 8.97 21.13
C GLU A 346 9.57 8.42 19.76
N PHE A 347 8.30 8.06 19.60
CA PHE A 347 7.75 7.53 18.36
C PHE A 347 6.51 8.32 17.97
N TYR A 348 6.49 8.79 16.74
CA TYR A 348 5.32 9.39 16.10
C TYR A 348 4.86 8.45 14.99
N THR A 349 3.64 7.94 15.09
CA THR A 349 3.05 7.09 14.03
C THR A 349 2.09 7.93 13.20
N ARG A 350 2.31 8.00 11.89
CA ARG A 350 1.42 8.64 10.92
C ARG A 350 0.79 7.61 10.00
N ASP A 351 -0.43 7.88 9.55
CA ASP A 351 -0.96 7.18 8.39
C ASP A 351 -0.08 7.58 7.17
N TRP A 352 0.54 6.58 6.54
CA TRP A 352 1.32 6.76 5.31
C TRP A 352 0.47 6.31 4.15
N VAL A 353 -0.37 7.22 3.66
CA VAL A 353 -1.39 6.89 2.66
C VAL A 353 -2.27 5.72 3.16
N HIS A 354 -2.59 5.65 4.47
CA HIS A 354 -3.31 4.50 5.03
C HIS A 354 -4.76 4.46 4.54
N ASN A 355 -5.24 3.28 4.15
CA ASN A 355 -6.66 2.99 3.95
C ASN A 355 -7.02 1.76 4.78
N THR A 356 -8.18 1.79 5.43
CA THR A 356 -8.73 0.58 6.05
C THR A 356 -9.18 -0.32 4.91
N ILE A 357 -8.38 -1.34 4.58
CA ILE A 357 -8.83 -2.44 3.73
C ILE A 357 -9.85 -3.21 4.58
N PRO A 358 -11.10 -3.40 4.12
CA PRO A 358 -12.06 -4.18 4.88
C PRO A 358 -11.55 -5.62 5.02
N GLU A 359 -11.49 -6.11 6.26
CA GLU A 359 -11.13 -7.51 6.54
C GLU A 359 -12.04 -8.43 5.74
N VAL A 360 -11.43 -9.32 4.96
CA VAL A 360 -12.17 -10.41 4.31
C VAL A 360 -12.51 -11.42 5.39
N VAL A 361 -13.75 -11.41 5.85
CA VAL A 361 -14.29 -12.48 6.71
C VAL A 361 -14.35 -13.75 5.85
N LEU A 362 -13.47 -14.72 6.16
CA LEU A 362 -13.41 -16.04 5.51
C LEU A 362 -14.58 -16.93 5.90
#